data_AF-A0A2E8H5G6-F1
#
_entry.id   AF-A0A2E8H5G6-F1
#
_cell.length_a   1.000
_cell.length_b   1.000
_cell.length_c   1.000
_cell.angle_alpha   90.00
_cell.angle_beta   90.00
_cell.angle_gamma   90.00
#
_symmetry.space_group_name_H-M   'P 1'
#
loop_
_entity.id
_entity.type
_entity.pdbx_description
1 polymer ?
#
loop_
_entity_poly.entity_id
_entity_poly.type
_entity_poly.pdbx_seq_one_letter_code
_entity_poly.pdbx_strand_id
1 'polypeptide(L)'
;MAPRRAKIVATIGPASSEPDVLRGLFEAGVDVARLNFSHGSHDDHRRVFDHIRQICQELGRPVAILQDLQGPKIRIGTLVDGSVHLEVGARVTLTTASVPGDSGRISTPYDELPEVVSPGDDILLSDGLIRLRVAGVADQDVTCEIVEGGTLRERAGMNLPGTGGNAPALTDKDLKDLAFGLELGVDYVALSFVRRATDVLDLRTRIDAAGSLAAVIAKLEKPQAIDDLDAILVAADAVMIARGDLGVELSPERVPFLQKEIIRQAAEKRVPVITATQMLESMIDHPRPTRAEASDVANAILDGTDAVMLSGETAIGHNPVETVRMMERIVVEAETHASYLVHLGRRRRVQDDTASFDDAIAEAASGAAADIKARAIIAFTQTGFTACLISKFRPRCPILAVTPDARVYQQLALFWGVLPRQAEVMENTSRMIAQTDERLRQEGVITTGDPLVFLASSTPATVTGSANLMRLHVAGADAD
;
A
#
# COMPACT_ATOMS: atom_id res chain seq x y z
N MET A 1 -17.72 1.40 -20.22
CA MET A 1 -16.31 1.16 -19.84
C MET A 1 -16.27 -0.02 -18.89
N ALA A 2 -15.30 -0.91 -19.01
CA ALA A 2 -15.08 -1.94 -18.00
C ALA A 2 -14.65 -1.26 -16.69
N PRO A 3 -15.19 -1.65 -15.52
CA PRO A 3 -14.78 -1.04 -14.26
C PRO A 3 -13.33 -1.39 -13.93
N ARG A 4 -12.55 -0.38 -13.53
CA ARG A 4 -11.14 -0.50 -13.09
C ARG A 4 -10.96 -1.60 -12.05
N ARG A 5 -9.87 -2.37 -12.12
CA ARG A 5 -9.57 -3.45 -11.17
C ARG A 5 -8.54 -3.03 -10.11
N ALA A 6 -7.35 -2.61 -10.52
CA ALA A 6 -6.32 -2.11 -9.63
C ALA A 6 -6.80 -0.85 -8.89
N LYS A 7 -6.32 -0.71 -7.66
CA LYS A 7 -6.78 0.30 -6.72
C LYS A 7 -5.90 1.54 -6.75
N ILE A 8 -6.47 2.66 -6.34
CA ILE A 8 -5.72 3.92 -6.19
C ILE A 8 -5.66 4.31 -4.73
N VAL A 9 -4.44 4.41 -4.21
CA VAL A 9 -4.15 5.01 -2.91
C VAL A 9 -3.75 6.47 -3.14
N ALA A 10 -4.35 7.41 -2.42
CA ALA A 10 -3.98 8.83 -2.48
C ALA A 10 -3.59 9.34 -1.10
N THR A 11 -2.46 10.02 -1.01
CA THR A 11 -2.04 10.70 0.21
C THR A 11 -2.82 11.99 0.37
N ILE A 12 -3.49 12.15 1.51
CA ILE A 12 -4.22 13.37 1.84
C ILE A 12 -3.30 14.35 2.54
N GLY A 13 -3.34 15.61 2.11
CA GLY A 13 -2.51 16.68 2.63
C GLY A 13 -3.12 18.06 2.41
N PRO A 14 -2.33 19.13 2.56
CA PRO A 14 -2.83 20.51 2.42
C PRO A 14 -3.62 20.78 1.14
N ALA A 15 -3.22 20.21 0.00
CA ALA A 15 -3.91 20.40 -1.28
C ALA A 15 -5.24 19.62 -1.40
N SER A 16 -5.49 18.64 -0.52
CA SER A 16 -6.57 17.67 -0.66
C SER A 16 -7.42 17.43 0.59
N SER A 17 -7.15 18.14 1.69
CA SER A 17 -7.83 17.91 2.98
C SER A 17 -9.24 18.53 3.09
N GLU A 18 -9.59 19.46 2.19
CA GLU A 18 -10.88 20.12 2.19
C GLU A 18 -12.00 19.23 1.59
N PRO A 19 -13.23 19.25 2.15
CA PRO A 19 -14.30 18.31 1.78
C PRO A 19 -14.61 18.22 0.29
N ASP A 20 -14.64 19.36 -0.42
CA ASP A 20 -14.96 19.37 -1.85
C ASP A 20 -13.87 18.71 -2.70
N VAL A 21 -12.60 18.85 -2.30
CA VAL A 21 -11.48 18.20 -2.97
C VAL A 21 -11.48 16.71 -2.66
N LEU A 22 -11.71 16.32 -1.40
CA LEU A 22 -11.86 14.91 -1.01
C LEU A 22 -12.97 14.22 -1.81
N ARG A 23 -14.14 14.85 -1.94
CA ARG A 23 -15.24 14.33 -2.77
C ARG A 23 -14.79 14.15 -4.21
N GLY A 24 -14.13 15.16 -4.78
CA GLY A 24 -13.56 15.09 -6.13
C GLY A 24 -12.55 13.95 -6.32
N LEU A 25 -11.71 13.66 -5.31
CA LEU A 25 -10.78 12.54 -5.34
C LEU A 25 -11.50 11.19 -5.34
N PHE A 26 -12.56 11.05 -4.54
CA PHE A 26 -13.32 9.79 -4.44
C PHE A 26 -14.14 9.52 -5.69
N GLU A 27 -14.72 10.56 -6.29
CA GLU A 27 -15.40 10.49 -7.58
C GLU A 27 -14.43 10.20 -8.73
N ALA A 28 -13.20 10.73 -8.68
CA ALA A 28 -12.11 10.39 -9.61
C ALA A 28 -11.56 8.96 -9.38
N GLY A 29 -11.98 8.29 -8.31
CA GLY A 29 -11.68 6.88 -8.09
C GLY A 29 -10.55 6.61 -7.10
N VAL A 30 -10.32 7.41 -6.08
CA VAL A 30 -9.51 6.95 -4.93
C VAL A 30 -10.25 5.84 -4.17
N ASP A 31 -9.53 4.78 -3.80
CA ASP A 31 -10.04 3.65 -3.00
C ASP A 31 -9.48 3.64 -1.58
N VAL A 32 -8.28 4.20 -1.38
CA VAL A 32 -7.62 4.28 -0.07
C VAL A 32 -7.07 5.69 0.14
N ALA A 33 -7.45 6.32 1.24
CA ALA A 33 -6.92 7.60 1.70
C ALA A 33 -5.76 7.35 2.68
N ARG A 34 -4.54 7.69 2.27
CA ARG A 34 -3.35 7.61 3.12
C ARG A 34 -3.20 8.89 3.94
N LEU A 35 -3.12 8.73 5.27
CA LEU A 35 -2.76 9.77 6.22
C LEU A 35 -1.30 9.55 6.63
N ASN A 36 -0.41 10.44 6.21
CA ASN A 36 1.02 10.34 6.51
C ASN A 36 1.35 11.03 7.84
N PHE A 37 1.58 10.24 8.89
CA PHE A 37 1.86 10.75 10.24
C PHE A 37 3.28 11.31 10.40
N SER A 38 4.09 11.31 9.33
CA SER A 38 5.32 12.10 9.31
C SER A 38 5.08 13.61 9.35
N HIS A 39 3.85 14.06 9.03
CA HIS A 39 3.45 15.46 8.95
C HIS A 39 2.04 15.64 9.52
N GLY A 40 1.71 16.86 9.94
CA GLY A 40 0.39 17.17 10.50
C GLY A 40 0.28 16.85 11.99
N SER A 41 -0.73 17.44 12.62
CA SER A 41 -1.10 17.13 14.01
C SER A 41 -2.19 16.06 14.06
N HIS A 42 -2.40 15.47 15.25
CA HIS A 42 -3.53 14.58 15.49
C HIS A 42 -4.88 15.27 15.21
N ASP A 43 -5.03 16.55 15.54
CA ASP A 43 -6.24 17.32 15.26
C ASP A 43 -6.51 17.45 13.76
N ASP A 44 -5.46 17.70 12.96
CA ASP A 44 -5.58 17.74 11.50
C ASP A 44 -6.04 16.39 10.94
N HIS A 45 -5.45 15.29 11.42
CA HIS A 45 -5.79 13.94 11.00
C HIS A 45 -7.22 13.56 11.39
N ARG A 46 -7.71 13.96 12.57
CA ARG A 46 -9.10 13.75 12.99
C ARG A 46 -10.08 14.44 12.06
N ARG A 47 -9.85 15.73 11.77
CA ARG A 47 -10.71 16.50 10.84
C ARG A 47 -10.80 15.83 9.48
N VAL A 48 -9.66 15.39 8.94
CA VAL A 48 -9.60 14.70 7.65
C VAL A 48 -10.33 13.35 7.73
N PHE A 49 -10.12 12.55 8.79
CA PHE A 49 -10.82 11.29 8.99
C PHE A 49 -12.35 11.48 8.97
N ASP A 50 -12.86 12.46 9.70
CA ASP A 50 -14.30 12.74 9.79
C ASP A 50 -14.87 13.13 8.41
N HIS A 51 -14.18 14.01 7.67
CA HIS A 51 -14.57 14.34 6.29
C HIS A 51 -14.61 13.11 5.39
N ILE A 52 -13.59 12.24 5.44
CA ILE A 52 -13.53 11.03 4.63
C ILE A 52 -14.74 10.14 4.92
N ARG A 53 -15.02 9.84 6.20
CA ARG A 53 -16.14 8.97 6.59
C ARG A 53 -17.50 9.55 6.21
N GLN A 54 -17.70 10.85 6.40
CA GLN A 54 -18.93 11.54 5.98
C GLN A 54 -19.15 11.41 4.46
N ILE A 55 -18.14 11.73 3.65
CA ILE A 55 -18.27 11.70 2.20
C ILE A 55 -18.48 10.26 1.70
N CYS A 56 -17.83 9.26 2.31
CA CYS A 56 -18.06 7.85 1.98
C CYS A 56 -19.52 7.43 2.20
N GLN A 57 -20.12 7.89 3.30
CA GLN A 57 -21.53 7.64 3.60
C GLN A 57 -22.45 8.30 2.56
N GLU A 58 -22.16 9.53 2.15
CA GLU A 58 -22.91 10.26 1.12
C GLU A 58 -22.81 9.59 -0.27
N LEU A 59 -21.62 9.11 -0.64
CA LEU A 59 -21.36 8.47 -1.94
C LEU A 59 -21.77 6.98 -1.98
N GLY A 60 -22.06 6.36 -0.83
CA GLY A 60 -22.42 4.95 -0.76
C GLY A 60 -21.31 3.99 -1.22
N ARG A 61 -20.04 4.39 -1.07
CA ARG A 61 -18.86 3.56 -1.43
C ARG A 61 -17.82 3.57 -0.31
N PRO A 62 -17.02 2.49 -0.16
CA PRO A 62 -15.94 2.50 0.80
C PRO A 62 -14.74 3.27 0.25
N VAL A 63 -14.05 3.96 1.16
CA VAL A 63 -12.67 4.41 1.00
C VAL A 63 -11.94 4.03 2.28
N ALA A 64 -10.97 3.13 2.16
CA ALA A 64 -10.19 2.71 3.32
C ALA A 64 -9.28 3.85 3.79
N ILE A 65 -9.05 3.95 5.10
CA ILE A 65 -8.13 4.91 5.69
C ILE A 65 -6.87 4.17 6.12
N LEU A 66 -5.74 4.57 5.54
CA LEU A 66 -4.42 4.04 5.81
C LEU A 66 -3.62 5.03 6.67
N GLN A 67 -3.34 4.67 7.91
CA GLN A 67 -2.36 5.36 8.74
C GLN A 67 -0.96 4.92 8.33
N ASP A 68 -0.11 5.84 7.89
CA ASP A 68 1.31 5.57 7.60
C ASP A 68 2.19 6.13 8.71
N LEU A 69 2.77 5.24 9.53
CA LEU A 69 3.64 5.60 10.65
C LEU A 69 5.00 6.07 10.13
N GLN A 70 5.63 6.99 10.85
CA GLN A 70 6.88 7.61 10.40
C GLN A 70 8.06 6.62 10.43
N GLY A 71 8.13 5.79 11.48
CA GLY A 71 9.27 4.92 11.72
C GLY A 71 10.54 5.69 12.10
N PRO A 72 11.68 4.99 12.27
CA PRO A 72 12.95 5.57 12.69
C PRO A 72 13.66 6.33 11.56
N LYS A 73 12.99 7.30 10.93
CA LYS A 73 13.60 8.11 9.85
C LYS A 73 14.67 9.03 10.45
N ILE A 74 15.92 8.75 10.11
CA ILE A 74 17.05 9.57 10.54
C ILE A 74 17.08 10.86 9.71
N ARG A 75 17.39 11.98 10.37
CA ARG A 75 17.44 13.30 9.76
C ARG A 75 18.65 14.06 10.26
N ILE A 76 19.08 15.08 9.53
CA ILE A 76 20.02 16.07 10.07
C ILE A 76 19.29 17.10 10.97
N GLY A 77 20.06 17.85 11.74
CA GLY A 77 19.59 18.97 12.54
C GLY A 77 19.31 20.24 11.73
N THR A 78 19.27 21.36 12.44
CA THR A 78 19.12 22.71 11.85
C THR A 78 20.43 23.18 11.23
N LEU A 79 20.35 24.00 10.19
CA LEU A 79 21.50 24.61 9.52
C LEU A 79 21.49 26.13 9.76
N VAL A 80 22.67 26.76 9.83
CA VAL A 80 22.81 28.21 10.13
C VAL A 80 21.95 29.08 9.22
N ASP A 81 21.97 28.82 7.91
CA ASP A 81 21.20 29.57 6.90
C ASP A 81 20.03 28.75 6.31
N GLY A 82 19.57 27.72 7.03
CA GLY A 82 18.53 26.77 6.58
C GLY A 82 18.94 25.83 5.43
N SER A 83 20.06 26.12 4.76
CA SER A 83 20.68 25.25 3.76
C SER A 83 22.20 25.47 3.70
N VAL A 84 22.92 24.48 3.17
CA VAL A 84 24.36 24.56 2.96
C VAL A 84 24.77 23.83 1.68
N HIS A 85 25.78 24.34 0.99
CA HIS A 85 26.36 23.67 -0.17
C HIS A 85 27.54 22.79 0.28
N LEU A 86 27.50 21.51 -0.11
CA LEU A 86 28.57 20.55 0.16
C LEU A 86 29.36 20.32 -1.13
N GLU A 87 30.64 20.70 -1.10
CA GLU A 87 31.55 20.60 -2.24
C GLU A 87 32.21 19.22 -2.33
N VAL A 88 32.25 18.64 -3.53
CA VAL A 88 32.89 17.34 -3.79
C VAL A 88 34.38 17.37 -3.43
N GLY A 89 34.85 16.34 -2.73
CA GLY A 89 36.22 16.18 -2.26
C GLY A 89 36.55 16.93 -0.97
N ALA A 90 35.65 17.81 -0.50
CA ALA A 90 35.80 18.44 0.81
C ALA A 90 35.43 17.46 1.95
N ARG A 91 35.78 17.84 3.18
CA ARG A 91 35.42 17.07 4.39
C ARG A 91 34.30 17.75 5.13
N VAL A 92 33.43 16.94 5.71
CA VAL A 92 32.36 17.37 6.60
C VAL A 92 32.28 16.43 7.80
N THR A 93 31.96 16.97 8.97
CA THR A 93 31.76 16.20 10.20
C THR A 93 30.28 16.12 10.52
N LEU A 94 29.73 14.90 10.60
CA LEU A 94 28.43 14.66 11.20
C LEU A 94 28.61 14.50 12.71
N THR A 95 27.82 15.21 13.51
CA THR A 95 27.96 15.22 14.97
C THR A 95 26.63 14.98 15.68
N THR A 96 26.66 14.31 16.84
CA THR A 96 25.47 14.20 17.71
C THR A 96 25.31 15.41 18.64
N ALA A 97 26.30 16.32 18.66
CA ALA A 97 26.19 17.57 19.38
C ALA A 97 25.08 18.46 18.80
N SER A 98 24.23 19.01 19.66
CA SER A 98 23.16 19.93 19.27
C SER A 98 23.72 21.31 18.93
N VAL A 99 24.17 21.47 17.68
CA VAL A 99 24.68 22.72 17.12
C VAL A 99 24.02 23.02 15.77
N PRO A 100 23.75 24.29 15.43
CA PRO A 100 23.41 24.67 14.06
C PRO A 100 24.54 24.27 13.12
N GLY A 101 24.22 23.52 12.06
CA GLY A 101 25.20 22.99 11.14
C GLY A 101 25.60 23.98 10.03
N ASP A 102 26.81 23.79 9.50
CA ASP A 102 27.38 24.49 8.37
C ASP A 102 28.10 23.51 7.41
N SER A 103 28.96 24.01 6.52
CA SER A 103 29.62 23.18 5.50
C SER A 103 30.72 22.30 6.08
N GLY A 104 31.19 22.59 7.29
CA GLY A 104 32.22 21.82 7.99
C GLY A 104 31.66 20.87 9.04
N ARG A 105 30.53 21.20 9.69
CA ARG A 105 29.95 20.39 10.76
C ARG A 105 28.43 20.42 10.70
N ILE A 106 27.79 19.26 10.63
CA ILE A 106 26.33 19.09 10.56
C ILE A 106 25.86 18.23 11.72
N SER A 107 24.86 18.68 12.46
CA SER A 107 24.29 17.91 13.57
C SER A 107 23.29 16.85 13.11
N THR A 108 23.10 15.81 13.89
CA THR A 108 22.02 14.82 13.79
C THR A 108 21.46 14.54 15.18
N PRO A 109 20.13 14.37 15.35
CA PRO A 109 19.53 13.93 16.60
C PRO A 109 19.65 12.40 16.81
N TYR A 110 20.34 11.69 15.91
CA TYR A 110 20.56 10.25 16.01
C TYR A 110 21.86 9.98 16.77
N ASP A 111 21.75 9.85 18.09
CA ASP A 111 22.87 9.73 19.01
C ASP A 111 23.72 8.47 18.76
N GLU A 112 23.12 7.42 18.20
CA GLU A 112 23.81 6.17 17.89
C GLU A 112 24.62 6.21 16.58
N LEU A 113 24.63 7.33 15.84
CA LEU A 113 25.33 7.43 14.55
C LEU A 113 26.80 6.94 14.62
N PRO A 114 27.64 7.38 15.59
CA PRO A 114 29.03 6.92 15.67
C PRO A 114 29.17 5.43 15.96
N GLU A 115 28.17 4.79 16.55
CA GLU A 115 28.22 3.37 16.94
C GLU A 115 27.86 2.43 15.78
N VAL A 116 27.11 2.93 14.80
CA VAL A 116 26.55 2.11 13.71
C VAL A 116 27.28 2.25 12.38
N VAL A 117 28.24 3.18 12.27
CA VAL A 117 29.03 3.40 11.03
C VAL A 117 30.51 3.11 11.26
N SER A 118 31.19 2.69 10.20
CA SER A 118 32.62 2.38 10.19
C SER A 118 33.33 3.13 9.05
N PRO A 119 34.65 3.38 9.15
CA PRO A 119 35.43 3.92 8.03
C PRO A 119 35.24 3.08 6.76
N GLY A 120 34.89 3.75 5.67
CA GLY A 120 34.55 3.13 4.39
C GLY A 120 33.05 3.03 4.11
N ASP A 121 32.18 3.20 5.11
CA ASP A 121 30.72 3.18 4.90
C ASP A 121 30.25 4.40 4.11
N ASP A 122 29.15 4.24 3.38
CA ASP A 122 28.44 5.35 2.73
C ASP A 122 27.37 5.92 3.69
N ILE A 123 27.25 7.25 3.71
CA ILE A 123 26.12 7.96 4.31
C ILE A 123 25.47 8.78 3.22
N LEU A 124 24.17 8.60 3.03
CA LEU A 124 23.40 9.29 2.01
C LEU A 124 22.53 10.37 2.67
N LEU A 125 22.53 11.57 2.09
CA LEU A 125 21.71 12.69 2.55
C LEU A 125 20.76 13.13 1.44
N SER A 126 19.62 13.70 1.83
CA SER A 126 18.59 14.20 0.90
C SER A 126 18.15 13.15 -0.11
N ASP A 127 17.74 11.98 0.40
CA ASP A 127 17.23 10.86 -0.41
C ASP A 127 18.22 10.41 -1.49
N GLY A 128 19.51 10.30 -1.13
CA GLY A 128 20.56 9.80 -2.03
C GLY A 128 21.21 10.85 -2.94
N LEU A 129 20.75 12.11 -2.93
CA LEU A 129 21.32 13.17 -3.78
C LEU A 129 22.74 13.59 -3.38
N ILE A 130 23.09 13.40 -2.11
CA ILE A 130 24.41 13.70 -1.57
C ILE A 130 24.96 12.42 -0.96
N ARG A 131 26.20 12.06 -1.31
CA ARG A 131 26.87 10.86 -0.82
C ARG A 131 28.15 11.23 -0.10
N LEU A 132 28.23 10.82 1.14
CA LEU A 132 29.38 10.95 2.01
C LEU A 132 30.03 9.59 2.21
N ARG A 133 31.36 9.53 2.28
CA ARG A 133 32.11 8.34 2.66
C ARG A 133 32.78 8.56 4.00
N VAL A 134 32.50 7.69 4.96
CA VAL A 134 33.06 7.79 6.31
C VAL A 134 34.57 7.62 6.24
N ALA A 135 35.30 8.64 6.70
CA ALA A 135 36.76 8.64 6.80
C ALA A 135 37.25 8.25 8.20
N GLY A 136 36.47 8.54 9.23
CA GLY A 136 36.81 8.22 10.62
C GLY A 136 35.68 8.51 11.59
N VAL A 137 35.69 7.81 12.72
CA VAL A 137 34.74 7.98 13.82
C VAL A 137 35.52 8.26 15.10
N ALA A 138 35.13 9.31 15.82
CA ALA A 138 35.74 9.68 17.10
C ALA A 138 34.69 10.33 18.01
N ASP A 139 34.48 9.76 19.20
CA ASP A 139 33.51 10.24 20.19
C ASP A 139 32.10 10.45 19.58
N GLN A 140 31.68 11.71 19.45
CA GLN A 140 30.39 12.13 18.90
C GLN A 140 30.45 12.49 17.40
N ASP A 141 31.63 12.41 16.79
CA ASP A 141 31.93 12.98 15.49
C ASP A 141 32.28 11.88 14.46
N VAL A 142 31.55 11.88 13.34
CA VAL A 142 31.81 11.07 12.17
C VAL A 142 32.35 11.99 11.08
N THR A 143 33.64 11.87 10.79
CA THR A 143 34.27 12.65 9.71
C THR A 143 34.08 11.93 8.40
N CYS A 144 33.57 12.63 7.39
CA CYS A 144 33.31 12.10 6.06
C CYS A 144 34.00 12.91 4.97
N GLU A 145 34.30 12.25 3.86
CA GLU A 145 34.61 12.86 2.57
C GLU A 145 33.31 12.99 1.75
N ILE A 146 33.11 14.14 1.11
CA ILE A 146 31.97 14.38 0.23
C ILE A 146 32.28 13.78 -1.13
N VAL A 147 31.65 12.65 -1.45
CA VAL A 147 31.84 11.94 -2.73
C VAL A 147 30.94 12.55 -3.80
N GLU A 148 29.69 12.83 -3.45
CA GLU A 148 28.71 13.53 -4.29
C GLU A 148 28.17 14.71 -3.50
N GLY A 149 28.37 15.92 -4.04
CA GLY A 149 28.03 17.18 -3.42
C GLY A 149 26.67 17.72 -3.87
N GLY A 150 26.20 18.77 -3.21
CA GLY A 150 24.88 19.33 -3.50
C GLY A 150 24.42 20.33 -2.45
N THR A 151 23.19 20.83 -2.61
CA THR A 151 22.57 21.69 -1.60
C THR A 151 21.83 20.84 -0.59
N LEU A 152 22.32 20.83 0.65
CA LEU A 152 21.67 20.20 1.79
C LEU A 152 20.73 21.21 2.45
N ARG A 153 19.48 20.81 2.70
CA ARG A 153 18.50 21.61 3.43
C ARG A 153 18.32 21.10 4.85
N GLU A 154 17.86 21.96 5.75
CA GLU A 154 17.58 21.57 7.13
C GLU A 154 16.62 20.38 7.22
N ARG A 155 16.83 19.51 8.23
CA ARG A 155 15.98 18.33 8.48
C ARG A 155 15.87 17.34 7.32
N ALA A 156 16.79 17.41 6.36
CA ALA A 156 16.93 16.43 5.28
C ALA A 156 17.11 15.02 5.86
N GLY A 157 16.57 14.02 5.13
CA GLY A 157 16.73 12.62 5.49
C GLY A 157 18.19 12.17 5.40
N MET A 158 18.57 11.26 6.29
CA MET A 158 19.85 10.56 6.29
C MET A 158 19.60 9.05 6.21
N ASN A 159 20.29 8.38 5.30
CA ASN A 159 20.25 6.94 5.13
C ASN A 159 21.65 6.37 5.35
N LEU A 160 21.70 5.17 5.95
CA LEU A 160 22.93 4.48 6.31
C LEU A 160 22.96 3.09 5.65
N PRO A 161 23.16 3.00 4.33
CA PRO A 161 23.10 1.72 3.61
C PRO A 161 24.07 0.70 4.17
N GLY A 162 23.62 -0.55 4.31
CA GLY A 162 24.46 -1.65 4.78
C GLY A 162 24.79 -1.64 6.27
N THR A 163 24.41 -0.60 7.03
CA THR A 163 24.63 -0.56 8.47
C THR A 163 23.53 -1.31 9.23
N GLY A 164 23.94 -2.13 10.20
CA GLY A 164 23.05 -2.97 11.01
C GLY A 164 22.39 -2.20 12.16
N GLY A 165 21.81 -1.03 11.90
CA GLY A 165 21.22 -0.20 12.93
C GLY A 165 20.23 -0.98 13.81
N ASN A 166 20.39 -0.89 15.13
CA ASN A 166 19.56 -1.58 16.13
C ASN A 166 18.32 -0.79 16.57
N ALA A 167 18.05 0.36 15.93
CA ALA A 167 16.89 1.17 16.27
C ALA A 167 15.59 0.35 16.19
N PRO A 168 14.66 0.48 17.14
CA PRO A 168 13.38 -0.22 17.09
C PRO A 168 12.58 0.21 15.85
N ALA A 169 11.74 -0.69 15.32
CA ALA A 169 10.91 -0.39 14.15
C ALA A 169 9.83 0.68 14.45
N LEU A 170 9.42 0.79 15.72
CA LEU A 170 8.48 1.80 16.20
C LEU A 170 9.20 2.76 17.14
N THR A 171 9.07 4.06 16.89
CA THR A 171 9.55 5.12 17.78
C THR A 171 8.51 5.47 18.85
N ASP A 172 8.90 6.22 19.89
CA ASP A 172 7.96 6.76 20.88
C ASP A 172 6.86 7.62 20.26
N LYS A 173 7.18 8.31 19.16
CA LYS A 173 6.21 9.06 18.38
C LYS A 173 5.24 8.11 17.69
N ASP A 174 5.74 7.07 17.01
CA ASP A 174 4.90 6.09 16.33
C ASP A 174 3.95 5.37 17.30
N LEU A 175 4.36 5.12 18.55
CA LEU A 175 3.48 4.53 19.55
C LEU A 175 2.30 5.44 19.92
N LYS A 176 2.54 6.76 20.02
CA LYS A 176 1.47 7.75 20.26
C LYS A 176 0.56 7.88 19.04
N ASP A 177 1.15 7.90 17.86
CA ASP A 177 0.42 7.98 16.60
C ASP A 177 -0.44 6.74 16.39
N LEU A 178 0.11 5.54 16.61
CA LEU A 178 -0.61 4.28 16.54
C LEU A 178 -1.82 4.31 17.46
N ALA A 179 -1.64 4.66 18.74
CA ALA A 179 -2.75 4.73 19.69
C ALA A 179 -3.88 5.65 19.19
N PHE A 180 -3.52 6.83 18.66
CA PHE A 180 -4.48 7.77 18.09
C PHE A 180 -5.20 7.21 16.84
N GLY A 181 -4.47 6.58 15.91
CA GLY A 181 -5.08 5.98 14.72
C GLY A 181 -6.02 4.83 15.03
N LEU A 182 -5.67 3.99 16.01
CA LEU A 182 -6.52 2.89 16.47
C LEU A 182 -7.77 3.42 17.18
N GLU A 183 -7.67 4.51 17.94
CA GLU A 183 -8.84 5.20 18.53
C GLU A 183 -9.79 5.74 17.46
N LEU A 184 -9.26 6.32 16.37
CA LEU A 184 -10.07 6.78 15.24
C LEU A 184 -10.79 5.62 14.52
N GLY A 185 -10.20 4.42 14.52
CA GLY A 185 -10.70 3.30 13.72
C GLY A 185 -10.22 3.36 12.27
N VAL A 186 -8.91 3.56 12.07
CA VAL A 186 -8.27 3.38 10.76
C VAL A 186 -8.37 1.93 10.29
N ASP A 187 -8.45 1.73 8.97
CA ASP A 187 -8.66 0.40 8.39
C ASP A 187 -7.33 -0.35 8.24
N TYR A 188 -6.24 0.40 8.01
CA TYR A 188 -4.88 -0.08 7.85
C TYR A 188 -3.87 0.76 8.61
N VAL A 189 -2.80 0.12 9.07
CA VAL A 189 -1.58 0.74 9.61
C VAL A 189 -0.37 0.27 8.80
N ALA A 190 0.33 1.18 8.15
CA ALA A 190 1.60 0.91 7.49
C ALA A 190 2.78 1.16 8.44
N LEU A 191 3.67 0.17 8.51
CA LEU A 191 4.91 0.23 9.27
C LEU A 191 6.08 0.56 8.33
N SER A 192 6.73 1.69 8.58
CA SER A 192 7.92 2.13 7.84
C SER A 192 9.18 1.38 8.28
N PHE A 193 10.16 1.29 7.37
CA PHE A 193 11.49 0.71 7.58
C PHE A 193 11.49 -0.69 8.18
N VAL A 194 10.50 -1.51 7.78
CA VAL A 194 10.47 -2.94 8.16
C VAL A 194 11.77 -3.60 7.71
N ARG A 195 12.34 -4.42 8.58
CA ARG A 195 13.55 -5.21 8.27
C ARG A 195 13.29 -6.71 8.40
N ARG A 196 12.36 -7.11 9.28
CA ARG A 196 12.10 -8.52 9.60
C ARG A 196 10.62 -8.77 9.91
N ALA A 197 10.17 -10.00 9.80
CA ALA A 197 8.81 -10.41 10.15
C ALA A 197 8.42 -10.08 11.61
N THR A 198 9.39 -10.09 12.53
CA THR A 198 9.15 -9.74 13.95
C THR A 198 8.71 -8.28 14.13
N ASP A 199 9.12 -7.37 13.26
CA ASP A 199 8.68 -5.96 13.30
C ASP A 199 7.18 -5.87 13.04
N VAL A 200 6.70 -6.65 12.06
CA VAL A 200 5.28 -6.73 11.68
C VAL A 200 4.46 -7.37 12.81
N LEU A 201 4.98 -8.43 13.42
CA LEU A 201 4.32 -9.12 14.54
C LEU A 201 4.25 -8.27 15.81
N ASP A 202 5.26 -7.44 16.09
CA ASP A 202 5.20 -6.49 17.21
C ASP A 202 4.07 -5.47 17.01
N LEU A 203 3.97 -4.89 15.80
CA LEU A 203 2.86 -3.98 15.48
C LEU A 203 1.50 -4.68 15.60
N ARG A 204 1.37 -5.91 15.08
CA ARG A 204 0.15 -6.72 15.23
C ARG A 204 -0.26 -6.87 16.69
N THR A 205 0.69 -7.28 17.53
CA THR A 205 0.45 -7.51 18.96
C THR A 205 -0.10 -6.27 19.65
N ARG A 206 0.40 -5.07 19.26
CA ARG A 206 -0.09 -3.80 19.80
C ARG A 206 -1.49 -3.44 19.31
N ILE A 207 -1.79 -3.70 18.03
CA ILE A 207 -3.12 -3.51 17.44
C ILE A 207 -4.14 -4.41 18.15
N ASP A 208 -3.81 -5.69 18.33
CA ASP A 208 -4.66 -6.67 18.99
C ASP A 208 -4.88 -6.31 20.47
N ALA A 209 -3.83 -5.85 21.17
CA ALA A 209 -3.93 -5.40 22.56
C ALA A 209 -4.83 -4.17 22.74
N ALA A 210 -4.96 -3.33 21.71
CA ALA A 210 -5.91 -2.21 21.68
C ALA A 210 -7.34 -2.63 21.32
N GLY A 211 -7.59 -3.92 21.04
CA GLY A 211 -8.88 -4.43 20.57
C GLY A 211 -9.26 -3.95 19.17
N SER A 212 -8.29 -3.44 18.41
CA SER A 212 -8.49 -3.01 17.03
C SER A 212 -8.27 -4.19 16.08
N LEU A 213 -8.88 -4.09 14.91
CA LEU A 213 -8.77 -5.08 13.83
C LEU A 213 -8.19 -4.44 12.56
N ALA A 214 -7.47 -3.33 12.72
CA ALA A 214 -6.73 -2.67 11.65
C ALA A 214 -5.71 -3.63 11.04
N ALA A 215 -5.59 -3.60 9.72
CA ALA A 215 -4.70 -4.48 9.00
C ALA A 215 -3.28 -3.88 8.89
N VAL A 216 -2.25 -4.73 8.95
CA VAL A 216 -0.85 -4.29 8.93
C VAL A 216 -0.29 -4.31 7.51
N ILE A 217 0.26 -3.18 7.07
CA ILE A 217 0.99 -3.05 5.81
C ILE A 217 2.49 -2.91 6.11
N ALA A 218 3.30 -3.87 5.67
CA ALA A 218 4.77 -3.74 5.79
C ALA A 218 5.33 -2.91 4.62
N LYS A 219 6.07 -1.84 4.92
CA LYS A 219 6.74 -1.03 3.89
C LYS A 219 8.13 -1.60 3.61
N LEU A 220 8.34 -2.00 2.36
CA LEU A 220 9.56 -2.63 1.87
C LEU A 220 10.52 -1.54 1.37
N GLU A 221 11.30 -1.00 2.31
CA GLU A 221 12.20 0.13 2.12
C GLU A 221 13.67 -0.26 2.35
N LYS A 222 13.90 -1.38 3.03
CA LYS A 222 15.21 -1.81 3.51
C LYS A 222 15.69 -3.08 2.80
N PRO A 223 17.00 -3.22 2.50
CA PRO A 223 17.58 -4.45 1.96
C PRO A 223 17.21 -5.68 2.78
N GLN A 224 17.23 -5.56 4.11
CA GLN A 224 16.93 -6.65 5.03
C GLN A 224 15.49 -7.17 4.87
N ALA A 225 14.53 -6.31 4.51
CA ALA A 225 13.17 -6.75 4.22
C ALA A 225 13.06 -7.54 2.91
N ILE A 226 13.98 -7.31 1.97
CA ILE A 226 14.07 -8.12 0.75
C ILE A 226 14.67 -9.49 1.07
N ASP A 227 15.66 -9.53 1.95
CA ASP A 227 16.27 -10.78 2.41
C ASP A 227 15.29 -11.64 3.25
N ASP A 228 14.43 -11.00 4.07
CA ASP A 228 13.41 -11.65 4.90
C ASP A 228 11.99 -11.62 4.28
N LEU A 229 11.90 -11.42 2.96
CA LEU A 229 10.64 -11.15 2.26
C LEU A 229 9.58 -12.25 2.48
N ASP A 230 9.99 -13.52 2.42
CA ASP A 230 9.08 -14.66 2.57
C ASP A 230 8.35 -14.64 3.92
N ALA A 231 9.10 -14.41 5.00
CA ALA A 231 8.57 -14.36 6.36
C ALA A 231 7.72 -13.09 6.59
N ILE A 232 8.14 -11.95 6.04
CA ILE A 232 7.36 -10.70 6.10
C ILE A 232 6.01 -10.86 5.41
N LEU A 233 5.97 -11.49 4.23
CA LEU A 233 4.73 -11.74 3.50
C LEU A 233 3.79 -12.70 4.27
N VAL A 234 4.33 -13.64 5.05
CA VAL A 234 3.49 -14.50 5.92
C VAL A 234 2.91 -13.71 7.10
N ALA A 235 3.65 -12.73 7.63
CA ALA A 235 3.25 -11.97 8.82
C ALA A 235 2.33 -10.76 8.52
N ALA A 236 2.44 -10.16 7.33
CA ALA A 236 1.74 -8.94 6.96
C ALA A 236 0.39 -9.20 6.27
N ASP A 237 -0.59 -8.30 6.46
CA ASP A 237 -1.87 -8.37 5.72
C ASP A 237 -1.75 -7.82 4.31
N ALA A 238 -0.80 -6.90 4.09
CA ALA A 238 -0.44 -6.33 2.80
C ALA A 238 1.01 -5.82 2.84
N VAL A 239 1.59 -5.52 1.68
CA VAL A 239 2.91 -4.88 1.59
C VAL A 239 2.89 -3.66 0.68
N MET A 240 3.79 -2.72 0.94
CA MET A 240 3.98 -1.52 0.13
C MET A 240 5.42 -1.45 -0.36
N ILE A 241 5.60 -1.39 -1.67
CA ILE A 241 6.91 -1.21 -2.32
C ILE A 241 7.18 0.29 -2.41
N ALA A 242 7.96 0.83 -1.47
CA ALA A 242 8.34 2.23 -1.42
C ALA A 242 9.65 2.43 -2.20
N ARG A 243 9.49 2.66 -3.51
CA ARG A 243 10.58 2.63 -4.51
C ARG A 243 11.62 3.73 -4.30
N GLY A 244 11.20 4.90 -3.82
CA GLY A 244 12.09 6.00 -3.47
C GLY A 244 13.09 5.58 -2.38
N ASP A 245 12.59 5.24 -1.19
CA ASP A 245 13.46 4.82 -0.07
C ASP A 245 14.24 3.53 -0.41
N LEU A 246 13.61 2.55 -1.06
CA LEU A 246 14.29 1.31 -1.49
C LEU A 246 15.41 1.59 -2.49
N GLY A 247 15.22 2.53 -3.42
CA GLY A 247 16.22 2.93 -4.41
C GLY A 247 17.34 3.80 -3.87
N VAL A 248 17.18 4.36 -2.67
CA VAL A 248 18.25 5.04 -1.92
C VAL A 248 19.09 4.01 -1.15
N GLU A 249 18.45 3.01 -0.54
CA GLU A 249 19.15 1.98 0.25
C GLU A 249 19.79 0.88 -0.60
N LEU A 250 19.27 0.67 -1.81
CA LEU A 250 19.82 -0.22 -2.85
C LEU A 250 20.22 0.60 -4.07
N SER A 251 20.62 -0.08 -5.15
CA SER A 251 20.87 0.61 -6.42
C SER A 251 19.58 0.77 -7.24
N PRO A 252 19.35 1.93 -7.88
CA PRO A 252 18.11 2.23 -8.60
C PRO A 252 17.83 1.25 -9.75
N GLU A 253 18.86 0.71 -10.40
CA GLU A 253 18.72 -0.28 -11.47
C GLU A 253 18.23 -1.67 -10.98
N ARG A 254 18.32 -1.97 -9.67
CA ARG A 254 17.78 -3.20 -9.09
C ARG A 254 16.30 -3.11 -8.77
N VAL A 255 15.80 -1.92 -8.45
CA VAL A 255 14.42 -1.69 -7.96
C VAL A 255 13.35 -2.25 -8.91
N PRO A 256 13.41 -2.07 -10.25
CA PRO A 256 12.40 -2.62 -11.15
C PRO A 256 12.29 -4.14 -11.10
N PHE A 257 13.40 -4.86 -10.88
CA PHE A 257 13.41 -6.32 -10.78
C PHE A 257 12.89 -6.78 -9.42
N LEU A 258 13.26 -6.08 -8.34
CA LEU A 258 12.74 -6.35 -7.00
C LEU A 258 11.24 -6.12 -6.92
N GLN A 259 10.71 -5.07 -7.55
CA GLN A 259 9.27 -4.84 -7.63
C GLN A 259 8.53 -6.05 -8.22
N LYS A 260 9.01 -6.57 -9.37
CA LYS A 260 8.41 -7.73 -10.04
C LYS A 260 8.44 -8.97 -9.14
N GLU A 261 9.57 -9.17 -8.47
CA GLU A 261 9.77 -10.32 -7.58
C GLU A 261 8.86 -10.25 -6.34
N ILE A 262 8.78 -9.08 -5.71
CA ILE A 262 7.88 -8.84 -4.56
C ILE A 262 6.43 -9.08 -4.97
N ILE A 263 5.98 -8.50 -6.08
CA ILE A 263 4.59 -8.66 -6.54
C ILE A 263 4.28 -10.13 -6.82
N ARG A 264 5.21 -10.87 -7.44
CA ARG A 264 5.06 -12.30 -7.72
C ARG A 264 4.94 -13.12 -6.43
N GLN A 265 5.88 -12.99 -5.51
CA GLN A 265 5.87 -13.75 -4.24
C GLN A 265 4.65 -13.39 -3.38
N ALA A 266 4.26 -12.11 -3.34
CA ALA A 266 3.07 -11.66 -2.63
C ALA A 266 1.79 -12.24 -3.25
N ALA A 267 1.70 -12.36 -4.57
CA ALA A 267 0.58 -13.01 -5.23
C ALA A 267 0.46 -14.50 -4.85
N GLU A 268 1.59 -15.22 -4.81
CA GLU A 268 1.66 -16.64 -4.38
C GLU A 268 1.18 -16.84 -2.94
N LYS A 269 1.46 -15.89 -2.05
CA LYS A 269 1.01 -15.91 -0.64
C LYS A 269 -0.31 -15.18 -0.39
N ARG A 270 -0.96 -14.69 -1.45
CA ARG A 270 -2.25 -13.97 -1.37
C ARG A 270 -2.19 -12.68 -0.54
N VAL A 271 -1.06 -11.99 -0.59
CA VAL A 271 -0.82 -10.71 0.09
C VAL A 271 -1.04 -9.55 -0.91
N PRO A 272 -1.96 -8.60 -0.67
CA PRO A 272 -2.11 -7.39 -1.48
C PRO A 272 -0.84 -6.54 -1.52
N VAL A 273 -0.55 -5.95 -2.68
CA VAL A 273 0.64 -5.11 -2.88
C VAL A 273 0.25 -3.71 -3.34
N ILE A 274 0.85 -2.70 -2.69
CA ILE A 274 0.80 -1.30 -3.11
C ILE A 274 2.15 -0.94 -3.74
N THR A 275 2.16 -0.48 -4.99
CA THR A 275 3.34 0.14 -5.61
C THR A 275 3.32 1.64 -5.35
N ALA A 276 4.35 2.15 -4.66
CA ALA A 276 4.37 3.49 -4.09
C ALA A 276 5.58 4.31 -4.49
N THR A 277 5.43 5.64 -4.35
CA THR A 277 6.41 6.73 -4.62
C THR A 277 6.82 6.84 -6.08
N GLN A 278 7.17 8.05 -6.55
CA GLN A 278 7.67 8.29 -7.92
C GLN A 278 6.75 7.78 -9.04
N MET A 279 5.43 7.84 -8.86
CA MET A 279 4.47 7.34 -9.86
C MET A 279 4.17 8.40 -10.91
N LEU A 280 3.60 9.54 -10.51
CA LEU A 280 3.29 10.68 -11.38
C LEU A 280 3.88 11.97 -10.80
N GLU A 281 5.09 11.90 -10.26
CA GLU A 281 5.72 12.94 -9.43
C GLU A 281 5.76 14.32 -10.11
N SER A 282 6.01 14.38 -11.42
CA SER A 282 5.99 15.64 -12.19
C SER A 282 4.63 16.35 -12.15
N MET A 283 3.54 15.63 -11.84
CA MET A 283 2.20 16.20 -11.69
C MET A 283 1.98 16.99 -10.39
N ILE A 284 2.98 17.05 -9.51
CA ILE A 284 3.01 18.05 -8.42
C ILE A 284 2.97 19.46 -9.03
N ASP A 285 3.83 19.71 -10.01
CA ASP A 285 4.04 21.02 -10.63
C ASP A 285 3.40 21.15 -12.02
N HIS A 286 3.13 20.03 -12.70
CA HIS A 286 2.66 20.03 -14.08
C HIS A 286 1.26 19.40 -14.23
N PRO A 287 0.46 19.85 -15.21
CA PRO A 287 -0.87 19.29 -15.44
C PRO A 287 -0.86 17.92 -16.14
N ARG A 288 0.31 17.41 -16.55
CA ARG A 288 0.46 16.13 -17.24
C ARG A 288 1.76 15.46 -16.82
N PRO A 289 1.79 14.12 -16.76
CA PRO A 289 2.99 13.39 -16.45
C PRO A 289 3.91 13.31 -17.67
N THR A 290 5.14 12.92 -17.44
CA THR A 290 6.07 12.51 -18.48
C THR A 290 5.65 11.16 -19.07
N ARG A 291 6.21 10.82 -20.24
CA ARG A 291 6.00 9.49 -20.84
C ARG A 291 6.62 8.36 -20.01
N ALA A 292 7.71 8.66 -19.30
CA ALA A 292 8.39 7.70 -18.44
C ALA A 292 7.51 7.31 -17.25
N GLU A 293 6.92 8.31 -16.57
CA GLU A 293 5.97 8.09 -15.47
C GLU A 293 4.72 7.32 -15.92
N ALA A 294 4.12 7.68 -17.05
CA ALA A 294 2.99 6.93 -17.58
C ALA A 294 3.36 5.46 -17.89
N SER A 295 4.56 5.22 -18.43
CA SER A 295 5.07 3.87 -18.65
C SER A 295 5.34 3.12 -17.34
N ASP A 296 5.81 3.80 -16.30
CA ASP A 296 6.12 3.21 -15.01
C ASP A 296 4.85 2.75 -14.29
N VAL A 297 3.82 3.61 -14.23
CA VAL A 297 2.49 3.25 -13.72
C VAL A 297 1.93 2.04 -14.48
N ALA A 298 1.97 2.08 -15.83
CA ALA A 298 1.48 0.97 -16.64
C ALA A 298 2.24 -0.33 -16.33
N ASN A 299 3.56 -0.29 -16.18
CA ASN A 299 4.36 -1.46 -15.82
C ASN A 299 4.02 -2.00 -14.42
N ALA A 300 3.74 -1.16 -13.44
CA ALA A 300 3.28 -1.63 -12.12
C ALA A 300 1.97 -2.43 -12.23
N ILE A 301 1.03 -1.99 -13.08
CA ILE A 301 -0.20 -2.74 -13.38
C ILE A 301 0.12 -4.05 -14.09
N LEU A 302 1.01 -4.01 -15.08
CA LEU A 302 1.38 -5.21 -15.84
C LEU A 302 2.16 -6.24 -15.00
N ASP A 303 2.89 -5.79 -13.98
CA ASP A 303 3.55 -6.64 -13.01
C ASP A 303 2.55 -7.34 -12.08
N GLY A 304 1.33 -6.81 -11.98
CA GLY A 304 0.23 -7.41 -11.23
C GLY A 304 0.01 -6.78 -9.85
N THR A 305 0.42 -5.54 -9.63
CA THR A 305 0.16 -4.82 -8.37
C THR A 305 -1.34 -4.75 -8.06
N ASP A 306 -1.72 -4.78 -6.78
CA ASP A 306 -3.13 -4.62 -6.40
C ASP A 306 -3.54 -3.16 -6.38
N ALA A 307 -2.60 -2.27 -6.02
CA ALA A 307 -2.83 -0.83 -5.94
C ALA A 307 -1.60 -0.01 -6.36
N VAL A 308 -1.87 1.18 -6.86
CA VAL A 308 -0.88 2.22 -7.17
C VAL A 308 -1.09 3.42 -6.24
N MET A 309 -0.01 4.04 -5.77
CA MET A 309 -0.10 5.11 -4.77
C MET A 309 0.46 6.46 -5.25
N LEU A 310 -0.33 7.51 -5.04
CA LEU A 310 0.06 8.90 -5.18
C LEU A 310 0.49 9.48 -3.82
N SER A 311 1.64 10.15 -3.81
CA SER A 311 2.30 10.70 -2.63
C SER A 311 2.17 12.23 -2.60
N GLY A 312 3.21 12.97 -2.98
CA GLY A 312 3.19 14.43 -3.04
C GLY A 312 2.17 14.95 -4.04
N GLU A 313 1.91 14.19 -5.10
CA GLU A 313 1.01 14.53 -6.19
C GLU A 313 -0.39 14.94 -5.72
N THR A 314 -0.91 14.24 -4.70
CA THR A 314 -2.24 14.52 -4.13
C THR A 314 -2.16 15.27 -2.80
N ALA A 315 -1.04 15.18 -2.08
CA ALA A 315 -0.90 15.82 -0.78
C ALA A 315 -0.60 17.33 -0.90
N ILE A 316 0.27 17.72 -1.83
CA ILE A 316 0.75 19.10 -1.99
C ILE A 316 0.66 19.63 -3.44
N GLY A 317 0.38 18.76 -4.41
CA GLY A 317 0.33 19.14 -5.83
C GLY A 317 -0.78 20.13 -6.17
N HIS A 318 -0.60 20.89 -7.25
CA HIS A 318 -1.54 21.93 -7.66
C HIS A 318 -2.90 21.39 -8.17
N ASN A 319 -2.95 20.16 -8.69
CA ASN A 319 -4.13 19.60 -9.34
C ASN A 319 -4.43 18.16 -8.88
N PRO A 320 -4.67 17.92 -7.58
CA PRO A 320 -4.71 16.58 -7.00
C PRO A 320 -5.79 15.68 -7.63
N VAL A 321 -6.97 16.24 -7.95
CA VAL A 321 -8.06 15.49 -8.59
C VAL A 321 -7.72 15.09 -10.03
N GLU A 322 -7.07 15.97 -10.81
CA GLU A 322 -6.67 15.61 -12.18
C GLU A 322 -5.54 14.58 -12.18
N THR A 323 -4.67 14.58 -11.18
CA THR A 323 -3.65 13.54 -11.03
C THR A 323 -4.28 12.17 -10.77
N VAL A 324 -5.32 12.09 -9.92
CA VAL A 324 -6.08 10.84 -9.74
C VAL A 324 -6.76 10.41 -11.04
N ARG A 325 -7.40 11.32 -11.78
CA ARG A 325 -7.99 10.99 -13.09
C ARG A 325 -6.95 10.52 -14.10
N MET A 326 -5.75 11.09 -14.08
CA MET A 326 -4.66 10.62 -14.93
C MET A 326 -4.22 9.21 -14.55
N MET A 327 -4.03 8.95 -13.26
CA MET A 327 -3.73 7.61 -12.75
C MET A 327 -4.80 6.62 -13.19
N GLU A 328 -6.08 6.94 -12.99
CA GLU A 328 -7.21 6.10 -13.41
C GLU A 328 -7.17 5.78 -14.90
N ARG A 329 -6.95 6.77 -15.78
CA ARG A 329 -6.83 6.55 -17.22
C ARG A 329 -5.70 5.59 -17.57
N ILE A 330 -4.52 5.75 -16.97
CA ILE A 330 -3.38 4.88 -17.24
C ILE A 330 -3.67 3.45 -16.77
N VAL A 331 -4.27 3.29 -15.57
CA VAL A 331 -4.64 1.98 -15.03
C VAL A 331 -5.63 1.28 -15.96
N VAL A 332 -6.71 1.96 -16.35
CA VAL A 332 -7.73 1.40 -17.25
C VAL A 332 -7.12 1.04 -18.61
N GLU A 333 -6.29 1.90 -19.18
CA GLU A 333 -5.60 1.61 -20.44
C GLU A 333 -4.72 0.35 -20.30
N ALA A 334 -3.88 0.28 -19.27
CA ALA A 334 -3.03 -0.89 -19.01
C ALA A 334 -3.85 -2.19 -18.84
N GLU A 335 -4.97 -2.14 -18.11
CA GLU A 335 -5.86 -3.29 -17.91
C GLU A 335 -6.55 -3.77 -19.20
N THR A 336 -6.88 -2.87 -20.12
CA THR A 336 -7.48 -3.25 -21.41
C THR A 336 -6.51 -4.01 -22.30
N HIS A 337 -5.21 -3.68 -22.24
CA HIS A 337 -4.14 -4.36 -22.97
C HIS A 337 -3.50 -5.51 -22.18
N ALA A 338 -3.82 -5.65 -20.90
CA ALA A 338 -3.40 -6.76 -20.03
C ALA A 338 -3.99 -8.12 -20.46
N SER A 339 -4.81 -8.19 -21.52
CA SER A 339 -5.23 -9.45 -22.13
C SER A 339 -4.04 -10.34 -22.55
N TYR A 340 -2.86 -9.77 -22.82
CA TYR A 340 -1.59 -10.49 -22.99
C TYR A 340 -1.12 -11.18 -21.69
N LEU A 341 -1.45 -10.63 -20.52
CA LEU A 341 -1.10 -11.15 -19.19
C LEU A 341 -2.07 -12.19 -18.66
N VAL A 342 -3.18 -12.49 -19.36
CA VAL A 342 -4.11 -13.59 -19.01
C VAL A 342 -3.38 -14.96 -19.00
N HIS A 343 -2.10 -15.00 -19.38
CA HIS A 343 -1.22 -16.15 -19.27
C HIS A 343 -0.38 -16.21 -17.97
N LEU A 344 -0.36 -15.15 -17.14
CA LEU A 344 0.28 -15.18 -15.81
C LEU A 344 -0.56 -15.95 -14.79
N GLY A 345 -1.89 -15.77 -14.79
CA GLY A 345 -2.80 -16.62 -14.00
C GLY A 345 -2.94 -18.05 -14.54
N ARG A 346 -2.52 -18.27 -15.79
CA ARG A 346 -2.33 -19.62 -16.38
C ARG A 346 -0.92 -20.15 -16.19
N ARG A 347 -0.08 -19.55 -15.34
CA ARG A 347 1.22 -20.15 -15.01
C ARG A 347 0.99 -21.50 -14.31
N ARG A 348 1.07 -22.52 -15.16
CA ARG A 348 1.94 -23.68 -15.01
C ARG A 348 1.80 -24.39 -13.67
N ARG A 349 1.10 -25.54 -13.72
CA ARG A 349 1.47 -26.79 -13.03
C ARG A 349 2.94 -27.18 -13.31
N VAL A 350 3.89 -26.34 -12.96
CA VAL A 350 5.31 -26.68 -13.03
C VAL A 350 5.78 -26.78 -11.60
N GLN A 351 5.82 -28.05 -11.17
CA GLN A 351 6.73 -28.58 -10.16
C GLN A 351 6.72 -27.80 -8.84
N ASP A 352 5.70 -28.01 -8.02
CA ASP A 352 5.83 -28.26 -6.58
C ASP A 352 4.44 -28.59 -5.99
N ASP A 353 4.43 -29.32 -4.87
CA ASP A 353 3.34 -30.14 -4.33
C ASP A 353 1.99 -29.42 -4.09
N THR A 354 0.91 -30.12 -4.47
CA THR A 354 -0.51 -29.92 -4.14
C THR A 354 -1.00 -28.48 -3.94
N ALA A 355 -1.72 -27.93 -4.93
CA ALA A 355 -2.54 -26.73 -4.73
C ALA A 355 -3.43 -26.87 -3.48
N SER A 356 -3.52 -25.82 -2.67
CA SER A 356 -4.36 -25.86 -1.47
C SER A 356 -5.84 -26.03 -1.86
N PHE A 357 -6.65 -26.52 -0.94
CA PHE A 357 -8.09 -26.65 -1.14
C PHE A 357 -8.74 -25.31 -1.58
N ASP A 358 -8.27 -24.20 -1.00
CA ASP A 358 -8.73 -22.86 -1.29
C ASP A 358 -8.37 -22.42 -2.72
N ASP A 359 -7.14 -22.72 -3.16
CA ASP A 359 -6.71 -22.37 -4.51
C ASP A 359 -7.53 -23.15 -5.56
N ALA A 360 -7.83 -24.42 -5.28
CA ALA A 360 -8.62 -25.25 -6.19
C ALA A 360 -10.03 -24.69 -6.46
N ILE A 361 -10.73 -24.23 -5.42
CA ILE A 361 -12.08 -23.67 -5.60
C ILE A 361 -12.05 -22.32 -6.31
N ALA A 362 -11.07 -21.47 -6.01
CA ALA A 362 -10.96 -20.16 -6.62
C ALA A 362 -10.49 -20.25 -8.09
N GLU A 363 -9.60 -21.18 -8.41
CA GLU A 363 -9.24 -21.51 -9.79
C GLU A 363 -10.46 -21.99 -10.57
N ALA A 364 -11.23 -22.93 -9.99
CA ALA A 364 -12.45 -23.44 -10.61
C ALA A 364 -13.49 -22.33 -10.84
N ALA A 365 -13.69 -21.44 -9.88
CA ALA A 365 -14.62 -20.32 -10.00
C ALA A 365 -14.17 -19.29 -11.04
N SER A 366 -12.89 -18.94 -11.07
CA SER A 366 -12.33 -18.02 -12.08
C SER A 366 -12.45 -18.61 -13.49
N GLY A 367 -12.14 -19.91 -13.64
CA GLY A 367 -12.29 -20.65 -14.89
C GLY A 367 -13.74 -20.72 -15.35
N ALA A 368 -14.66 -21.16 -14.49
CA ALA A 368 -16.08 -21.23 -14.80
C ALA A 368 -16.66 -19.85 -15.16
N ALA A 369 -16.27 -18.80 -14.44
CA ALA A 369 -16.68 -17.43 -14.75
C ALA A 369 -16.21 -16.99 -16.15
N ALA A 370 -15.01 -17.37 -16.56
CA ALA A 370 -14.52 -17.08 -17.91
C ALA A 370 -15.30 -17.87 -18.98
N ASP A 371 -15.57 -19.16 -18.74
CA ASP A 371 -16.24 -20.05 -19.69
C ASP A 371 -17.70 -19.63 -19.96
N ILE A 372 -18.44 -19.31 -18.89
CA ILE A 372 -19.84 -18.86 -19.01
C ILE A 372 -19.97 -17.36 -19.30
N LYS A 373 -18.84 -16.66 -19.43
CA LYS A 373 -18.79 -15.18 -19.54
C LYS A 373 -19.60 -14.50 -18.44
N ALA A 374 -19.38 -14.94 -17.21
CA ALA A 374 -20.10 -14.46 -16.03
C ALA A 374 -20.09 -12.93 -15.96
N ARG A 375 -21.24 -12.36 -15.61
CA ARG A 375 -21.40 -10.93 -15.38
C ARG A 375 -20.61 -10.49 -14.15
N ALA A 376 -20.53 -11.33 -13.12
CA ALA A 376 -19.75 -11.11 -11.91
C ALA A 376 -19.46 -12.43 -11.17
N ILE A 377 -18.42 -12.42 -10.34
CA ILE A 377 -18.25 -13.39 -9.25
C ILE A 377 -18.70 -12.72 -7.95
N ILE A 378 -19.60 -13.36 -7.21
CA ILE A 378 -20.07 -12.91 -5.90
C ILE A 378 -19.35 -13.72 -4.84
N ALA A 379 -18.52 -13.06 -4.03
CA ALA A 379 -17.77 -13.68 -2.95
C ALA A 379 -18.34 -13.27 -1.59
N PHE A 380 -19.01 -14.20 -0.91
CA PHE A 380 -19.40 -13.99 0.49
C PHE A 380 -18.19 -14.12 1.38
N THR A 381 -17.99 -13.14 2.27
CA THR A 381 -16.81 -13.13 3.14
C THR A 381 -17.05 -12.42 4.47
N GLN A 382 -16.49 -12.98 5.54
CA GLN A 382 -16.56 -12.39 6.89
C GLN A 382 -15.25 -11.74 7.32
N THR A 383 -14.13 -12.23 6.80
CA THR A 383 -12.78 -11.76 7.12
C THR A 383 -12.10 -11.07 5.95
N GLY A 384 -12.70 -11.13 4.75
CA GLY A 384 -12.11 -10.70 3.49
C GLY A 384 -11.34 -11.80 2.76
N PHE A 385 -11.06 -12.95 3.40
CA PHE A 385 -10.22 -14.01 2.85
C PHE A 385 -10.69 -14.52 1.48
N THR A 386 -11.96 -14.88 1.33
CA THR A 386 -12.52 -15.36 0.05
C THR A 386 -12.41 -14.33 -1.08
N ALA A 387 -12.59 -13.05 -0.75
CA ALA A 387 -12.44 -11.98 -1.72
C ALA A 387 -10.97 -11.78 -2.13
N CYS A 388 -10.03 -11.87 -1.18
CA CYS A 388 -8.60 -11.87 -1.48
C CYS A 388 -8.23 -13.04 -2.39
N LEU A 389 -8.66 -14.25 -2.02
CA LEU A 389 -8.39 -15.49 -2.73
C LEU A 389 -8.80 -15.37 -4.21
N ILE A 390 -10.06 -15.03 -4.49
CA ILE A 390 -10.51 -14.90 -5.90
C ILE A 390 -9.87 -13.70 -6.62
N SER A 391 -9.53 -12.63 -5.91
CA SER A 391 -8.82 -11.48 -6.47
C SER A 391 -7.44 -11.84 -7.02
N LYS A 392 -6.74 -12.80 -6.41
CA LYS A 392 -5.42 -13.27 -6.85
C LYS A 392 -5.46 -14.13 -8.12
N PHE A 393 -6.60 -14.76 -8.41
CA PHE A 393 -6.83 -15.42 -9.70
C PHE A 393 -7.15 -14.44 -10.84
N ARG A 394 -7.23 -13.14 -10.55
CA ARG A 394 -7.40 -12.05 -11.51
C ARG A 394 -8.50 -12.31 -12.56
N PRO A 395 -9.74 -12.67 -12.15
CA PRO A 395 -10.83 -12.93 -13.09
C PRO A 395 -11.16 -11.70 -13.94
N ARG A 396 -11.62 -11.95 -15.18
CA ARG A 396 -11.99 -10.88 -16.12
C ARG A 396 -13.24 -10.11 -15.66
N CYS A 397 -14.22 -10.82 -15.11
CA CYS A 397 -15.43 -10.24 -14.57
C CYS A 397 -15.17 -9.54 -13.22
N PRO A 398 -16.00 -8.56 -12.82
CA PRO A 398 -15.88 -7.92 -11.51
C PRO A 398 -16.14 -8.91 -10.38
N ILE A 399 -15.48 -8.68 -9.23
CA ILE A 399 -15.69 -9.44 -8.00
C ILE A 399 -16.56 -8.59 -7.08
N LEU A 400 -17.75 -9.05 -6.75
CA LEU A 400 -18.64 -8.42 -5.76
C LEU A 400 -18.43 -9.13 -4.42
N ALA A 401 -17.72 -8.48 -3.49
CA ALA A 401 -17.47 -9.07 -2.18
C ALA A 401 -18.58 -8.65 -1.21
N VAL A 402 -19.39 -9.60 -0.77
CA VAL A 402 -20.52 -9.37 0.13
C VAL A 402 -20.10 -9.72 1.54
N THR A 403 -20.20 -8.75 2.45
CA THR A 403 -19.78 -8.92 3.85
C THR A 403 -20.75 -8.27 4.83
N PRO A 404 -20.98 -8.89 6.01
CA PRO A 404 -21.70 -8.25 7.09
C PRO A 404 -20.84 -7.37 8.00
N ASP A 405 -19.52 -7.54 7.96
CA ASP A 405 -18.61 -6.76 8.79
C ASP A 405 -18.28 -5.42 8.10
N ALA A 406 -18.71 -4.32 8.73
CA ALA A 406 -18.48 -2.96 8.25
C ALA A 406 -16.98 -2.62 8.11
N ARG A 407 -16.12 -3.22 8.94
CA ARG A 407 -14.66 -3.06 8.84
C ARG A 407 -14.12 -3.77 7.61
N VAL A 408 -14.53 -5.02 7.39
CA VAL A 408 -14.11 -5.77 6.19
C VAL A 408 -14.62 -5.06 4.93
N TYR A 409 -15.81 -4.48 4.96
CA TYR A 409 -16.31 -3.65 3.87
C TYR A 409 -15.35 -2.50 3.49
N GLN A 410 -14.75 -1.83 4.48
CA GLN A 410 -13.72 -0.81 4.22
C GLN A 410 -12.41 -1.43 3.71
N GLN A 411 -11.90 -2.46 4.40
CA GLN A 411 -10.62 -3.09 4.05
C GLN A 411 -10.62 -3.66 2.61
N LEU A 412 -11.72 -4.24 2.17
CA LEU A 412 -11.85 -4.77 0.80
C LEU A 412 -11.64 -3.72 -0.30
N ALA A 413 -11.67 -2.42 0.01
CA ALA A 413 -11.36 -1.35 -0.95
C ALA A 413 -9.93 -1.45 -1.52
N LEU A 414 -8.98 -2.05 -0.79
CA LEU A 414 -7.59 -2.24 -1.26
C LEU A 414 -7.43 -3.45 -2.20
N PHE A 415 -8.40 -4.36 -2.27
CA PHE A 415 -8.20 -5.64 -2.96
C PHE A 415 -8.51 -5.49 -4.45
N TRP A 416 -7.55 -5.85 -5.31
CA TRP A 416 -7.69 -5.73 -6.77
C TRP A 416 -9.00 -6.34 -7.27
N GLY A 417 -9.72 -5.61 -8.10
CA GLY A 417 -10.93 -6.06 -8.77
C GLY A 417 -12.14 -6.28 -7.87
N VAL A 418 -12.01 -6.10 -6.56
CA VAL A 418 -13.09 -6.26 -5.59
C VAL A 418 -13.93 -4.99 -5.50
N LEU A 419 -15.24 -5.15 -5.56
CA LEU A 419 -16.25 -4.14 -5.31
C LEU A 419 -17.03 -4.55 -4.05
N PRO A 420 -16.76 -3.91 -2.90
CA PRO A 420 -17.39 -4.31 -1.63
C PRO A 420 -18.89 -4.00 -1.62
N ARG A 421 -19.64 -4.86 -0.95
CA ARG A 421 -21.08 -4.73 -0.69
C ARG A 421 -21.37 -5.14 0.74
N GLN A 422 -22.03 -4.26 1.48
CA GLN A 422 -22.45 -4.56 2.84
C GLN A 422 -23.84 -5.21 2.83
N ALA A 423 -24.00 -6.33 3.53
CA ALA A 423 -25.27 -7.03 3.68
C ALA A 423 -25.43 -7.56 5.11
N GLU A 424 -26.64 -7.87 5.55
CA GLU A 424 -26.86 -8.43 6.88
C GLU A 424 -26.34 -9.88 6.98
N VAL A 425 -26.09 -10.35 8.21
CA VAL A 425 -25.74 -11.75 8.47
C VAL A 425 -26.94 -12.63 8.11
N MET A 426 -26.68 -13.71 7.37
CA MET A 426 -27.72 -14.62 6.91
C MET A 426 -27.35 -16.05 7.26
N GLU A 427 -28.34 -16.83 7.70
CA GLU A 427 -28.12 -18.18 8.22
C GLU A 427 -28.04 -19.27 7.14
N ASN A 428 -28.59 -19.03 5.94
CA ASN A 428 -28.72 -20.02 4.88
C ASN A 428 -28.18 -19.51 3.54
N THR A 429 -27.25 -20.25 2.96
CA THR A 429 -26.62 -19.96 1.67
C THR A 429 -27.59 -19.80 0.51
N SER A 430 -28.65 -20.61 0.42
CA SER A 430 -29.66 -20.43 -0.66
C SER A 430 -30.40 -19.11 -0.52
N ARG A 431 -30.71 -18.68 0.72
CA ARG A 431 -31.30 -17.36 0.98
C ARG A 431 -30.33 -16.22 0.68
N MET A 432 -29.05 -16.38 1.05
CA MET A 432 -28.02 -15.40 0.70
C MET A 432 -27.95 -15.14 -0.80
N ILE A 433 -27.97 -16.22 -1.58
CA ILE A 433 -27.90 -16.15 -3.04
C ILE A 433 -29.14 -15.47 -3.60
N ALA A 434 -30.34 -15.89 -3.19
CA ALA A 434 -31.60 -15.31 -3.64
C ALA A 434 -31.70 -13.80 -3.33
N GLN A 435 -31.40 -13.40 -2.09
CA GLN A 435 -31.46 -12.00 -1.68
C GLN A 435 -30.39 -11.14 -2.35
N THR A 436 -29.19 -11.68 -2.55
CA THR A 436 -28.11 -10.97 -3.26
C THR A 436 -28.46 -10.78 -4.73
N ASP A 437 -29.00 -11.80 -5.40
CA ASP A 437 -29.52 -11.69 -6.77
C ASP A 437 -30.59 -10.60 -6.87
N GLU A 438 -31.63 -10.68 -6.01
CA GLU A 438 -32.71 -9.69 -6.00
C GLU A 438 -32.20 -8.27 -5.80
N ARG A 439 -31.33 -8.05 -4.81
CA ARG A 439 -30.75 -6.75 -4.53
C ARG A 439 -29.91 -6.23 -5.70
N LEU A 440 -29.03 -7.05 -6.27
CA LEU A 440 -28.18 -6.62 -7.39
C LEU A 440 -29.00 -6.31 -8.65
N ARG A 441 -30.14 -6.97 -8.86
CA ARG A 441 -31.11 -6.62 -9.92
C ARG A 441 -31.80 -5.29 -9.63
N GLN A 442 -32.23 -5.04 -8.40
CA GLN A 442 -32.86 -3.77 -8.00
C GLN A 442 -31.88 -2.59 -8.14
N GLU A 443 -30.60 -2.80 -7.82
CA GLU A 443 -29.52 -1.82 -7.99
C GLU A 443 -29.10 -1.65 -9.47
N GLY A 444 -29.59 -2.48 -10.40
CA GLY A 444 -29.24 -2.44 -11.82
C GLY A 444 -27.80 -2.90 -12.12
N VAL A 445 -27.13 -3.56 -11.18
CA VAL A 445 -25.77 -4.09 -11.35
C VAL A 445 -25.77 -5.29 -12.30
N ILE A 446 -26.82 -6.12 -12.19
CA ILE A 446 -27.09 -7.30 -13.02
C ILE A 446 -28.52 -7.23 -13.59
N THR A 447 -28.79 -8.00 -14.63
CA THR A 447 -30.09 -8.15 -15.28
C THR A 447 -30.52 -9.61 -15.31
N THR A 448 -31.83 -9.88 -15.39
CA THR A 448 -32.35 -11.25 -15.48
C THR A 448 -31.72 -11.98 -16.67
N GLY A 449 -31.23 -13.19 -16.43
CA GLY A 449 -30.51 -13.99 -17.44
C GLY A 449 -28.98 -13.83 -17.39
N ASP A 450 -28.43 -12.89 -16.62
CA ASP A 450 -26.98 -12.75 -16.47
C ASP A 450 -26.39 -13.99 -15.76
N PRO A 451 -25.32 -14.61 -16.31
CA PRO A 451 -24.63 -15.70 -15.65
C PRO A 451 -23.77 -15.18 -14.50
N LEU A 452 -23.85 -15.83 -13.34
CA LEU A 452 -23.13 -15.47 -12.12
C LEU A 452 -22.40 -16.68 -11.54
N VAL A 453 -21.31 -16.41 -10.82
CA VAL A 453 -20.62 -17.42 -10.00
C VAL A 453 -20.64 -16.96 -8.56
N PHE A 454 -21.19 -17.77 -7.67
CA PHE A 454 -21.18 -17.54 -6.23
C PHE A 454 -20.08 -18.36 -5.57
N LEU A 455 -19.34 -17.72 -4.67
CA LEU A 455 -18.37 -18.32 -3.76
C LEU A 455 -18.83 -18.08 -2.33
N ALA A 456 -18.94 -19.15 -1.56
CA ALA A 456 -19.34 -19.09 -0.15
C ALA A 456 -18.62 -20.17 0.67
N SER A 457 -18.68 -20.01 1.99
CA SER A 457 -18.44 -21.13 2.91
C SER A 457 -19.75 -21.86 3.19
N SER A 458 -19.70 -23.19 3.21
CA SER A 458 -20.82 -24.05 3.55
C SER A 458 -20.99 -24.23 5.06
N THR A 459 -20.06 -23.70 5.87
CA THR A 459 -20.20 -23.68 7.32
C THR A 459 -21.14 -22.55 7.74
N PRO A 460 -21.88 -22.70 8.87
CA PRO A 460 -22.75 -21.66 9.38
C PRO A 460 -22.01 -20.33 9.54
N ALA A 461 -22.73 -19.21 9.42
CA ALA A 461 -22.18 -17.86 9.55
C ALA A 461 -21.48 -17.57 10.90
N THR A 462 -21.57 -18.46 11.89
CA THR A 462 -20.87 -18.34 13.18
C THR A 462 -19.46 -18.94 13.18
N VAL A 463 -19.05 -19.64 12.11
CA VAL A 463 -17.75 -20.30 12.00
C VAL A 463 -16.98 -19.69 10.83
N THR A 464 -15.86 -19.04 11.13
CA THR A 464 -14.93 -18.53 10.12
C THR A 464 -14.28 -19.71 9.39
N GLY A 465 -14.70 -19.96 8.16
CA GLY A 465 -14.15 -20.99 7.28
C GLY A 465 -13.76 -20.41 5.93
N SER A 466 -12.84 -21.09 5.24
CA SER A 466 -12.56 -20.80 3.84
C SER A 466 -13.77 -21.10 2.95
N ALA A 467 -13.78 -20.54 1.74
CA ALA A 467 -14.75 -20.89 0.72
C ALA A 467 -14.57 -22.35 0.33
N ASN A 468 -15.68 -23.10 0.31
CA ASN A 468 -15.72 -24.50 -0.10
C ASN A 468 -16.96 -24.82 -0.95
N LEU A 469 -17.77 -23.79 -1.27
CA LEU A 469 -18.94 -23.89 -2.13
C LEU A 469 -18.80 -22.92 -3.32
N MET A 470 -18.95 -23.47 -4.52
CA MET A 470 -19.12 -22.73 -5.76
C MET A 470 -20.49 -23.05 -6.36
N ARG A 471 -21.28 -22.02 -6.70
CA ARG A 471 -22.55 -22.20 -7.42
C ARG A 471 -22.57 -21.36 -8.69
N LEU A 472 -22.88 -21.99 -9.81
CA LEU A 472 -23.23 -21.30 -11.04
C LEU A 472 -24.72 -20.94 -10.96
N HIS A 473 -25.05 -19.70 -11.29
CA HIS A 473 -26.41 -19.17 -11.14
C HIS A 473 -26.78 -18.31 -12.34
N VAL A 474 -28.05 -18.31 -12.71
CA VAL A 474 -28.60 -17.42 -13.72
C VAL A 474 -29.49 -16.41 -13.00
N ALA A 475 -29.19 -15.12 -13.12
CA ALA A 475 -29.91 -14.08 -12.41
C ALA A 475 -31.43 -14.16 -12.66
N GLY A 476 -32.21 -14.16 -11.59
CA GLY A 476 -33.67 -14.30 -11.60
C GLY A 476 -34.20 -15.75 -11.71
N ALA A 477 -33.34 -16.77 -11.72
CA ALA A 477 -33.75 -18.16 -11.56
C ALA A 477 -33.99 -18.50 -10.08
N ASP A 478 -34.87 -19.47 -9.80
CA ASP A 478 -35.13 -19.94 -8.44
C ASP A 478 -33.86 -20.52 -7.80
N ALA A 479 -33.63 -20.17 -6.53
CA ALA A 479 -32.41 -20.51 -5.80
C ALA A 479 -32.45 -21.89 -5.11
N ASP A 480 -33.34 -22.78 -5.56
CA ASP A 480 -33.52 -24.14 -5.01
C ASP A 480 -32.23 -24.96 -5.00
#